data_AF-A0A932FGF1-F1
#
_entry.id   AF-A0A932FGF1-F1
#
_cell.length_a   1.000
_cell.length_b   1.000
_cell.length_c   1.000
_cell.angle_alpha   90.00
_cell.angle_beta   90.00
_cell.angle_gamma   90.00
#
_symmetry.space_group_name_H-M   'P 1'
#
loop_
_entity.id
_entity.type
_entity.pdbx_description
1 polymer ?
#
loop_
_entity_poly.entity_id
_entity_poly.type
_entity_poly.pdbx_seq_one_letter_code
_entity_poly.pdbx_strand_id
1 'polypeptide(L)'
;MNIHRRPVGRARILAALGAVVVLVGCVLRWWTVGGENGLPQIGGNAFDGLGIVVFVVALVTIAVVTLPYATDRPVSADRWPAYALLATVGWVAFVLRIVDLASIGALAFPEPIAVFTNGPGLWVTGVGLAMLARAAYDIHREPGIR
;
A
#
# COMPACT_ATOMS: atom_id res chain seq x y z
N MET A 1 7.12 -35.81 12.79
CA MET A 1 7.73 -34.71 11.99
C MET A 1 7.41 -33.39 12.67
N ASN A 2 8.35 -32.83 13.43
CA ASN A 2 8.20 -31.48 13.98
C ASN A 2 8.53 -30.48 12.87
N ILE A 3 7.51 -29.87 12.28
CA ILE A 3 7.68 -28.72 11.42
C ILE A 3 8.25 -27.60 12.29
N HIS A 4 9.57 -27.39 12.24
CA HIS A 4 10.21 -26.21 12.82
C HIS A 4 9.83 -25.00 11.94
N ARG A 5 8.59 -24.51 12.09
CA ARG A 5 8.17 -23.26 11.45
C ARG A 5 9.03 -22.16 12.03
N ARG A 6 9.87 -21.51 11.20
CA ARG A 6 10.55 -20.28 11.61
C ARG A 6 9.46 -19.29 12.05
N PRO A 7 9.51 -18.74 13.27
CA PRO A 7 8.52 -17.78 13.71
C PRO A 7 8.53 -16.57 12.77
N VAL A 8 7.34 -16.13 12.36
CA VAL A 8 7.22 -14.95 11.49
C VAL A 8 7.69 -13.75 12.28
N GLY A 9 8.78 -13.12 11.84
CA GLY A 9 9.32 -11.91 12.46
C GLY A 9 8.25 -10.81 12.50
N ARG A 10 8.18 -10.08 13.61
CA ARG A 10 7.18 -9.01 13.83
C ARG A 10 7.14 -8.01 12.67
N ALA A 11 8.30 -7.69 12.08
CA ALA A 11 8.38 -6.77 10.95
C ALA A 11 7.71 -7.32 9.67
N ARG A 12 7.81 -8.63 9.41
CA ARG A 12 7.12 -9.28 8.28
C ARG A 12 5.61 -9.30 8.46
N ILE A 13 5.13 -9.49 9.69
CA ILE A 13 3.70 -9.37 10.02
C ILE A 13 3.22 -7.95 9.73
N LEU A 14 3.99 -6.93 10.12
CA LEU A 14 3.65 -5.53 9.82
C LEU A 14 3.59 -5.26 8.31
N ALA A 15 4.55 -5.80 7.53
CA ALA A 15 4.53 -5.70 6.07
C ALA A 15 3.27 -6.35 5.46
N ALA A 16 2.90 -7.55 5.93
CA ALA A 16 1.70 -8.24 5.47
C ALA A 16 0.42 -7.47 5.82
N LEU A 17 0.30 -6.97 7.05
CA LEU A 17 -0.83 -6.15 7.46
C LEU A 17 -0.90 -4.85 6.65
N GLY A 18 0.23 -4.19 6.44
CA GLY A 18 0.32 -2.99 5.61
C GLY A 18 -0.16 -3.26 4.18
N ALA A 19 0.28 -4.38 3.58
CA ALA A 19 -0.19 -4.78 2.26
C ALA A 19 -1.70 -5.04 2.22
N VAL A 20 -2.28 -5.74 3.21
CA VAL A 20 -3.73 -5.95 3.29
C VAL A 20 -4.48 -4.61 3.40
N VAL A 21 -3.99 -3.69 4.24
CA VAL A 21 -4.57 -2.34 4.38
C VAL A 21 -4.52 -1.60 3.04
N VAL A 22 -3.40 -1.67 2.30
CA VAL A 22 -3.30 -1.09 0.96
C VAL A 22 -4.34 -1.71 0.02
N LEU A 23 -4.49 -3.04 -0.01
CA LEU A 23 -5.47 -3.71 -0.87
C LEU A 23 -6.90 -3.23 -0.58
N VAL A 24 -7.27 -3.10 0.70
CA VAL A 24 -8.57 -2.55 1.10
C VAL A 24 -8.70 -1.10 0.60
N GLY A 25 -7.68 -0.27 0.84
CA GLY A 25 -7.67 1.12 0.39
C GLY A 25 -7.77 1.27 -1.13
N CYS A 26 -7.21 0.33 -1.91
CA CYS A 26 -7.27 0.35 -3.37
C CYS A 26 -8.67 0.09 -3.93
N VAL A 27 -9.49 -0.70 -3.24
CA VAL A 27 -10.87 -0.99 -3.67
C VAL A 27 -11.83 0.14 -3.25
N LEU A 28 -11.51 0.83 -2.15
CA LEU A 28 -12.26 1.99 -1.68
C LEU A 28 -12.14 3.18 -2.64
N ARG A 29 -13.09 4.10 -2.52
CA ARG A 29 -13.12 5.31 -3.34
C ARG A 29 -11.93 6.20 -3.05
N TRP A 30 -11.20 6.58 -4.10
CA TRP A 30 -10.05 7.50 -4.02
C TRP A 30 -10.46 8.95 -4.31
N TRP A 31 -11.47 9.13 -5.16
CA TRP A 31 -11.97 10.45 -5.52
C TRP A 31 -13.45 10.37 -5.88
N THR A 32 -14.13 11.50 -5.71
CA THR A 32 -15.50 11.73 -6.18
C THR A 32 -15.65 13.18 -6.57
N VAL A 33 -16.35 13.43 -7.67
CA VAL A 33 -16.71 14.76 -8.16
C VAL A 33 -18.20 14.77 -8.53
N GLY A 34 -18.84 15.93 -8.46
CA GLY A 34 -20.28 16.06 -8.71
C GLY A 34 -21.13 15.64 -7.50
N GLY A 35 -22.45 15.58 -7.68
CA GLY A 35 -23.42 15.36 -6.60
C GLY A 35 -24.01 16.63 -6.00
N GLU A 36 -23.39 17.79 -6.24
CA GLU A 36 -23.96 19.10 -5.91
C GLU A 36 -24.78 19.66 -7.09
N ASN A 37 -25.85 20.41 -6.78
CA ASN A 37 -26.70 21.10 -7.75
C ASN A 37 -27.36 20.19 -8.82
N GLY A 38 -27.63 18.92 -8.49
CA GLY A 38 -28.31 17.98 -9.39
C GLY A 38 -27.42 17.33 -10.46
N LEU A 39 -26.11 17.57 -10.42
CA LEU A 39 -25.15 16.89 -11.29
C LEU A 39 -24.91 15.45 -10.81
N PRO A 40 -24.80 14.47 -11.72
CA PRO A 40 -24.52 13.08 -11.33
C PRO A 40 -23.16 12.97 -10.63
N GLN A 41 -23.12 12.20 -9.55
CA GLN A 41 -21.88 11.91 -8.83
C GLN A 41 -21.06 10.88 -9.62
N ILE A 42 -19.81 11.22 -9.90
CA ILE A 42 -18.83 10.35 -10.56
C ILE A 42 -17.66 10.16 -9.61
N GLY A 43 -17.04 8.98 -9.62
CA GLY A 43 -15.87 8.72 -8.81
C GLY A 43 -15.11 7.48 -9.27
N GLY A 44 -13.94 7.30 -8.68
CA GLY A 44 -13.04 6.20 -9.00
C GLY A 44 -12.25 5.73 -7.79
N ASN A 45 -11.51 4.65 -7.99
CA ASN A 45 -10.63 4.04 -6.99
C ASN A 45 -9.21 3.92 -7.56
N ALA A 46 -8.36 3.08 -6.96
CA ALA A 46 -6.98 2.92 -7.39
C ALA A 46 -6.83 2.43 -8.84
N PHE A 47 -7.82 1.72 -9.38
CA PHE A 47 -7.72 1.10 -10.71
C PHE A 47 -7.94 2.09 -11.86
N ASP A 48 -8.39 3.29 -11.55
CA ASP A 48 -8.46 4.39 -12.49
C ASP A 48 -7.06 5.04 -12.59
N GLY A 49 -6.25 4.68 -13.58
CA GLY A 49 -4.92 5.24 -13.82
C GLY A 49 -3.77 4.61 -13.02
N LEU A 50 -2.81 5.43 -12.56
CA LEU A 50 -1.55 4.96 -11.96
C LEU A 50 -1.70 4.34 -10.55
N GLY A 51 -2.86 4.46 -9.91
CA GLY A 51 -3.10 3.86 -8.59
C GLY A 51 -2.97 2.32 -8.59
N ILE A 52 -3.13 1.67 -9.74
CA ILE A 52 -2.98 0.22 -9.89
C ILE A 52 -1.59 -0.27 -9.50
N VAL A 53 -0.55 0.56 -9.66
CA VAL A 53 0.82 0.22 -9.27
C VAL A 53 0.89 -0.03 -7.77
N VAL A 54 0.15 0.74 -6.97
CA VAL A 54 0.10 0.59 -5.50
C VAL A 54 -0.55 -0.75 -5.11
N PHE A 55 -1.59 -1.15 -5.85
CA PHE A 55 -2.22 -2.47 -5.69
C PHE A 55 -1.25 -3.61 -6.02
N VAL A 56 -0.51 -3.50 -7.14
CA VAL A 56 0.52 -4.49 -7.52
C VAL A 56 1.62 -4.57 -6.47
N VAL A 57 2.09 -3.44 -5.94
CA VAL A 57 3.07 -3.41 -4.84
C VAL A 57 2.57 -4.18 -3.62
N ALA A 58 1.30 -4.02 -3.24
CA ALA A 58 0.71 -4.76 -2.13
C ALA A 58 0.67 -6.27 -2.41
N LEU A 59 0.26 -6.69 -3.61
CA LEU A 59 0.27 -8.12 -4.00
C LEU A 59 1.68 -8.71 -3.97
N VAL A 60 2.66 -8.00 -4.53
CA VAL A 60 4.06 -8.43 -4.52
C VAL A 60 4.59 -8.48 -3.09
N THR A 61 4.20 -7.55 -2.22
CA THR A 61 4.57 -7.58 -0.79
C THR A 61 4.05 -8.83 -0.12
N ILE A 62 2.79 -9.20 -0.34
CA ILE A 62 2.22 -10.45 0.19
C ILE A 62 3.00 -11.65 -0.35
N ALA A 63 3.29 -11.69 -1.65
CA ALA A 63 4.06 -12.77 -2.26
C ALA A 63 5.46 -12.88 -1.65
N VAL A 64 6.18 -11.77 -1.44
CA VAL A 64 7.52 -11.75 -0.84
C VAL A 64 7.46 -12.22 0.62
N VAL A 65 6.45 -11.81 1.38
CA VAL A 65 6.29 -12.25 2.79
C VAL A 65 5.97 -13.75 2.87
N THR A 66 5.20 -14.31 1.93
CA THR A 66 4.82 -15.73 1.96
C THR A 66 5.91 -16.65 1.39
N LEU A 67 6.79 -16.14 0.52
CA LEU A 67 7.80 -16.90 -0.20
C LEU A 67 8.71 -17.78 0.69
N PRO A 68 9.26 -17.30 1.83
CA PRO A 68 10.11 -18.11 2.70
C PRO A 68 9.40 -19.30 3.32
N TYR A 69 8.07 -19.28 3.40
CA TYR A 69 7.26 -20.38 3.92
C TYR A 69 6.87 -21.39 2.84
N ALA A 70 7.02 -21.02 1.56
CA ALA A 70 6.71 -21.88 0.42
C ALA A 70 7.93 -22.64 -0.11
N THR A 71 9.14 -22.28 0.32
CA THR A 71 10.39 -22.87 -0.20
C THR A 71 11.33 -23.31 0.92
N ASP A 72 11.99 -24.47 0.74
CA ASP A 72 12.98 -24.98 1.71
C ASP A 72 14.33 -24.24 1.70
N ARG A 73 14.54 -23.33 0.74
CA ARG A 73 15.79 -22.59 0.54
C ARG A 73 15.64 -21.11 0.89
N PRO A 74 16.68 -20.46 1.44
CA PRO A 74 16.65 -19.03 1.71
C PRO A 74 16.52 -18.24 0.40
N VAL A 75 15.55 -17.33 0.34
CA VAL A 75 15.28 -16.52 -0.86
C VAL A 75 15.85 -15.11 -0.69
N SER A 76 16.56 -14.61 -1.71
CA SER A 76 17.18 -13.28 -1.69
C SER A 76 16.17 -12.13 -1.60
N ALA A 77 14.94 -12.35 -2.08
CA ALA A 77 13.83 -11.39 -2.01
C ALA A 77 13.34 -11.13 -0.57
N ASP A 78 13.63 -12.01 0.39
CA ASP A 78 13.25 -11.85 1.81
C ASP A 78 14.23 -10.94 2.59
N ARG A 79 14.91 -10.04 1.89
CA ARG A 79 15.88 -9.10 2.46
C ARG A 79 15.30 -7.69 2.46
N TRP A 80 15.77 -6.87 3.40
CA TRP A 80 15.34 -5.47 3.55
C TRP A 80 15.31 -4.66 2.23
N PRO A 81 16.23 -4.83 1.25
CA PRO A 81 16.20 -4.03 0.03
C PRO A 81 14.94 -4.27 -0.81
N ALA A 82 14.38 -5.49 -0.80
CA ALA A 82 13.16 -5.79 -1.54
C ALA A 82 11.97 -5.02 -0.96
N TYR A 83 11.83 -5.03 0.37
CA TYR A 83 10.78 -4.26 1.06
C TYR A 83 10.98 -2.76 0.89
N ALA A 84 12.22 -2.26 0.94
CA ALA A 84 12.52 -0.85 0.71
C ALA A 84 12.20 -0.41 -0.72
N LEU A 85 12.52 -1.25 -1.72
CA LEU A 85 12.16 -1.01 -3.11
C LEU A 85 10.63 -0.96 -3.29
N LEU A 86 9.91 -1.93 -2.74
CA LEU A 86 8.45 -1.98 -2.79
C LEU A 86 7.82 -0.75 -2.12
N ALA A 87 8.30 -0.36 -0.94
CA ALA A 87 7.85 0.85 -0.25
C ALA A 87 8.11 2.10 -1.11
N THR A 88 9.29 2.20 -1.71
CA THR A 88 9.67 3.35 -2.56
C THR A 88 8.78 3.44 -3.80
N VAL A 89 8.62 2.33 -4.53
CA VAL A 89 7.76 2.28 -5.73
C VAL A 89 6.31 2.57 -5.36
N GLY A 90 5.81 2.02 -4.25
CA GLY A 90 4.45 2.28 -3.76
C GLY A 90 4.22 3.74 -3.42
N TRP A 91 5.13 4.39 -2.70
CA TRP A 91 5.03 5.82 -2.36
C TRP A 91 5.14 6.71 -3.59
N VAL A 92 6.07 6.44 -4.51
CA VAL A 92 6.23 7.21 -5.75
C VAL A 92 4.95 7.13 -6.58
N ALA A 93 4.41 5.93 -6.81
CA ALA A 93 3.17 5.76 -7.56
C ALA A 93 1.98 6.46 -6.89
N PHE A 94 1.89 6.36 -5.55
CA PHE A 94 0.84 7.01 -4.78
C PHE A 94 0.91 8.54 -4.87
N VAL A 95 2.09 9.14 -4.71
CA VAL A 95 2.28 10.59 -4.84
C VAL A 95 1.98 11.06 -6.25
N LEU A 96 2.46 10.35 -7.27
CA LEU A 96 2.16 10.68 -8.66
C LEU A 96 0.66 10.66 -8.93
N ARG A 97 -0.08 9.69 -8.39
CA ARG A 97 -1.55 9.65 -8.53
C ARG A 97 -2.24 10.79 -7.76
N ILE A 98 -1.74 11.19 -6.59
CA ILE A 98 -2.27 12.38 -5.90
C ILE A 98 -2.07 13.64 -6.75
N VAL A 99 -0.87 13.82 -7.33
CA VAL A 99 -0.57 14.97 -8.20
C VAL A 99 -1.47 14.97 -9.43
N ASP A 100 -1.68 13.81 -10.05
CA ASP A 100 -2.57 13.63 -11.19
C ASP A 100 -4.03 14.03 -10.83
N LEU A 101 -4.56 13.51 -9.73
CA LEU A 101 -5.89 13.86 -9.22
C LEU A 101 -6.04 15.35 -8.86
N ALA A 102 -4.99 15.95 -8.29
CA ALA A 102 -4.96 17.38 -8.00
C ALA A 102 -4.97 18.22 -9.29
N SER A 103 -4.23 17.79 -10.31
CA SER A 103 -4.11 18.52 -11.58
C SER A 103 -5.42 18.59 -12.37
N ILE A 104 -6.29 17.57 -12.22
CA ILE A 104 -7.63 17.53 -12.83
C ILE A 104 -8.72 18.13 -11.93
N GLY A 105 -8.36 18.70 -10.77
CA GLY A 105 -9.30 19.30 -9.83
C GLY A 105 -10.15 18.30 -9.03
N ALA A 106 -9.86 17.00 -9.09
CA ALA A 106 -10.62 15.97 -8.37
C ALA A 106 -10.43 16.03 -6.83
N LEU A 107 -9.43 16.77 -6.37
CA LEU A 107 -9.16 17.06 -4.96
C LEU A 107 -9.56 18.49 -4.56
N ALA A 108 -10.33 19.20 -5.40
CA ALA A 108 -10.91 20.47 -5.03
C ALA A 108 -12.16 20.22 -4.17
N PHE A 109 -12.04 20.53 -2.88
CA PHE A 109 -13.10 20.29 -1.91
C PHE A 109 -13.75 21.61 -1.48
N PRO A 110 -15.11 21.66 -1.37
CA PRO A 110 -15.81 22.82 -0.82
C PRO A 110 -15.42 23.09 0.64
N GLU A 111 -15.21 22.01 1.41
CA GLU A 111 -14.83 22.06 2.81
C GLU A 111 -13.57 21.22 3.08
N PRO A 112 -12.64 21.67 3.95
CA PRO A 112 -11.40 20.94 4.22
C PRO A 112 -11.61 19.51 4.73
N ILE A 113 -12.66 19.28 5.52
CA ILE A 113 -12.97 17.95 6.10
C ILE A 113 -13.39 16.93 5.04
N ALA A 114 -13.90 17.40 3.89
CA ALA A 114 -14.39 16.53 2.84
C ALA A 114 -13.28 15.69 2.19
N VAL A 115 -12.00 16.01 2.42
CA VAL A 115 -10.86 15.18 2.00
C VAL A 115 -10.92 13.75 2.57
N PHE A 116 -11.53 13.57 3.75
CA PHE A 116 -11.64 12.25 4.39
C PHE A 116 -12.85 11.45 3.91
N THR A 117 -13.92 12.13 3.51
CA THR A 117 -15.18 11.49 3.08
C THR A 117 -15.21 11.24 1.58
N ASN A 118 -14.57 12.09 0.78
CA ASN A 118 -14.55 11.99 -0.68
C ASN A 118 -13.45 11.05 -1.22
N GLY A 119 -12.37 10.85 -0.44
CA GLY A 119 -11.25 9.98 -0.80
C GLY A 119 -10.77 9.07 0.33
N PRO A 120 -11.65 8.30 1.01
CA PRO A 120 -11.25 7.46 2.13
C PRO A 120 -10.20 6.41 1.73
N GLY A 121 -10.24 5.93 0.48
CA GLY A 121 -9.26 4.97 -0.03
C GLY A 121 -7.84 5.53 -0.08
N LEU A 122 -7.65 6.82 -0.36
CA LEU A 122 -6.33 7.46 -0.33
C LEU A 122 -5.73 7.39 1.08
N TRP A 123 -6.52 7.68 2.10
CA TRP A 123 -6.07 7.63 3.50
C TRP A 123 -5.72 6.22 3.95
N VAL A 124 -6.62 5.26 3.67
CA VAL A 124 -6.39 3.85 4.01
C VAL A 124 -5.14 3.33 3.31
N THR A 125 -4.97 3.61 2.02
CA THR A 125 -3.76 3.24 1.27
C THR A 125 -2.51 3.94 1.82
N GLY A 126 -2.59 5.22 2.18
CA GLY A 126 -1.48 5.95 2.80
C GLY A 126 -1.02 5.34 4.13
N VAL A 127 -1.96 4.92 4.98
CA VAL A 127 -1.65 4.20 6.23
C VAL A 127 -0.96 2.86 5.93
N GLY A 128 -1.47 2.09 4.98
CA GLY A 128 -0.85 0.82 4.58
C GLY A 128 0.57 0.99 4.02
N LEU A 129 0.82 2.03 3.23
CA LEU A 129 2.15 2.38 2.72
C LEU A 129 3.10 2.85 3.82
N ALA A 130 2.62 3.58 4.82
CA ALA A 130 3.40 3.96 6.00
C ALA A 130 3.79 2.73 6.82
N MET A 131 2.88 1.76 6.99
CA MET A 131 3.17 0.47 7.64
C MET A 131 4.24 -0.32 6.87
N LEU A 132 4.15 -0.36 5.54
CA LEU A 132 5.14 -1.03 4.69
C LEU A 132 6.52 -0.38 4.79
N ALA A 133 6.59 0.96 4.74
CA ALA A 133 7.84 1.69 4.94
C ALA A 133 8.44 1.45 6.33
N ARG A 134 7.60 1.42 7.36
CA ARG A 134 8.02 1.09 8.73
C ARG A 134 8.55 -0.34 8.83
N ALA A 135 7.89 -1.30 8.18
CA ALA A 135 8.34 -2.68 8.15
C ALA A 135 9.70 -2.83 7.45
N ALA A 136 9.90 -2.15 6.31
CA ALA A 136 11.19 -2.15 5.62
C ALA A 136 12.34 -1.64 6.50
N TYR A 137 12.08 -0.59 7.27
CA TYR A 137 13.03 -0.05 8.24
C TYR A 137 13.33 -1.01 9.38
N ASP A 138 12.31 -1.67 9.93
CA ASP A 138 12.48 -2.62 11.02
C ASP A 138 13.27 -3.85 10.57
N ILE A 139 13.01 -4.38 9.36
CA ILE A 139 13.78 -5.49 8.76
C ILE A 139 15.25 -5.08 8.54
N HIS A 140 15.51 -3.82 8.15
CA HIS A 140 16.88 -3.32 8.01
C HIS A 140 17.65 -3.28 9.35
N ARG A 141 16.94 -3.09 10.47
CA ARG A 141 17.51 -3.03 11.82
C ARG A 141 17.62 -4.37 12.53
N GLU A 142 16.98 -5.42 12.01
CA GLU A 142 17.15 -6.76 12.57
C GLU A 142 18.64 -7.16 12.44
N PRO A 143 19.29 -7.56 13.55
CA PRO A 143 20.68 -7.99 13.50
C PRO A 143 20.76 -9.21 12.58
N GLY A 144 21.37 -9.05 11.42
CA GLY A 144 21.61 -10.14 10.51
C GLY A 144 22.34 -11.25 11.27
N ILE A 145 21.75 -12.43 11.32
CA ILE A 145 22.49 -13.64 11.70
C ILE A 145 23.55 -13.78 10.61
N ARG A 146 24.78 -13.35 10.93
CA ARG A 146 25.97 -13.60 10.11
C ARG A 146 26.26 -15.10 10.10
#